data_AF-A0A965XYE8-F1
#
_entry.id   AF-A0A965XYE8-F1
#
_cell.length_a   1.000
_cell.length_b   1.000
_cell.length_c   1.000
_cell.angle_alpha   90.00
_cell.angle_beta   90.00
_cell.angle_gamma   90.00
#
_symmetry.space_group_name_H-M   'P 1'
#
loop_
_entity.id
_entity.type
_entity.pdbx_description
1 polymer ?
#
loop_
_entity_poly.entity_id
_entity_poly.type
_entity_poly.pdbx_seq_one_letter_code
_entity_poly.pdbx_strand_id
1 'polypeptide(L)' 'MIEVSNLTLTYPSGKGVFDLDFTIEDGKVTGYLGPNGAGKTTT' A
#
# COMPACT_ATOMS: atom_id res chain seq x y z
N MET A 1 -1.25 -12.89 11.29
CA MET A 1 -0.25 -12.57 10.24
C MET A 1 -0.98 -12.46 8.90
N ILE A 2 -0.78 -11.37 8.15
CA ILE A 2 -1.35 -11.17 6.81
C ILE A 2 -0.19 -10.96 5.83
N GLU A 3 -0.22 -11.68 4.71
CA GLU A 3 0.75 -11.53 3.62
C GLU A 3 0.04 -11.00 2.39
N VAL A 4 0.60 -9.96 1.78
CA VAL A 4 0.11 -9.37 0.54
C VAL A 4 1.24 -9.40 -0.47
N SER A 5 0.93 -9.93 -1.65
CA SER A 5 1.88 -10.04 -2.76
C SER A 5 1.27 -9.48 -4.05
N ASN A 6 2.12 -8.88 -4.87
CA ASN A 6 1.80 -8.33 -6.18
C ASN A 6 0.60 -7.35 -6.16
N LEU A 7 0.47 -6.55 -5.10
CA LEU A 7 -0.63 -5.59 -5.01
C LEU A 7 -0.41 -4.45 -6.01
N THR A 8 -1.36 -4.34 -6.94
CA THR A 8 -1.50 -3.18 -7.84
C THR A 8 -2.82 -2.48 -7.55
N LEU A 9 -2.74 -1.18 -7.25
CA LEU A 9 -3.90 -0.33 -6.99
C LEU A 9 -3.75 0.96 -7.80
N THR A 10 -4.69 1.19 -8.71
CA THR A 10 -4.74 2.40 -9.54
C THR A 10 -5.92 3.26 -9.13
N TYR A 11 -5.67 4.55 -8.93
CA TYR A 11 -6.69 5.54 -8.62
C TYR A 11 -7.21 6.22 -9.89
N PRO A 12 -8.43 6.81 -9.88
CA PRO A 12 -8.99 7.53 -11.04
C PRO A 12 -8.10 8.67 -11.58
N SER A 13 -7.19 9.20 -10.77
CA SER A 13 -6.20 10.21 -11.17
C SER A 13 -5.01 9.66 -11.96
N GLY A 14 -4.97 8.35 -12.23
CA GLY A 14 -3.88 7.67 -12.93
C GLY A 14 -2.65 7.40 -12.08
N LYS A 15 -2.65 7.80 -10.80
CA LYS A 15 -1.60 7.45 -9.83
C LYS A 15 -1.93 6.14 -9.14
N GLY A 16 -0.95 5.46 -8.56
CA GLY A 16 -1.17 4.16 -7.93
C GLY A 16 0.06 3.61 -7.20
N VAL A 17 -0.13 2.44 -6.61
CA VAL A 17 0.94 1.54 -6.20
C VAL A 17 0.96 0.34 -7.14
N PHE A 18 2.16 -0.11 -7.48
CA PHE A 18 2.39 -1.20 -8.43
C PHE A 18 3.39 -2.16 -7.81
N ASP A 19 3.15 -3.46 -7.98
CA ASP A 19 4.04 -4.54 -7.57
C ASP A 19 4.49 -4.45 -6.10
N LEU A 20 3.52 -4.23 -5.21
CA LEU A 20 3.80 -4.07 -3.79
C LEU A 20 3.66 -5.41 -3.04
N ASP A 21 4.74 -5.82 -2.39
CA ASP A 21 4.81 -6.98 -1.49
C ASP A 21 5.04 -6.53 -0.05
N PHE A 22 4.21 -6.97 0.90
CA PHE A 22 4.39 -6.68 2.32
C PHE A 22 3.67 -7.67 3.23
N THR A 23 4.17 -7.76 4.47
CA THR A 23 3.61 -8.61 5.53
C THR A 23 3.19 -7.74 6.71
N ILE A 24 2.02 -8.01 7.27
CA ILE A 24 1.51 -7.42 8.50
C ILE A 24 1.57 -8.47 9.61
N GLU A 25 2.39 -8.18 10.62
CA GLU A 25 2.51 -8.96 11.84
C GLU A 25 1.37 -8.65 12.82
N ASP A 26 0.96 -9.65 13.61
CA ASP A 26 -0.10 -9.48 14.59
C ASP A 26 0.30 -8.49 15.69
N GLY A 27 -0.63 -7.62 16.09
CA GLY A 27 -0.40 -6.60 17.11
C GLY A 27 0.49 -5.43 16.67
N LYS A 28 0.90 -5.36 15.39
CA LYS A 28 1.73 -4.26 14.86
C LYS A 28 0.89 -3.29 14.01
N VAL A 29 1.06 -2.00 14.26
CA VAL A 29 0.52 -0.94 13.40
C VAL A 29 1.54 -0.65 12.29
N THR A 30 1.10 -0.75 11.04
CA THR A 30 1.92 -0.49 9.85
C THR A 30 1.30 0.66 9.06
N GLY A 31 2.12 1.54 8.49
CA GLY A 31 1.67 2.66 7.66
C GLY A 31 2.53 2.83 6.41
N TYR A 32 1.92 3.32 5.33
CA TYR A 32 2.62 3.58 4.07
C TYR A 32 3.21 4.99 4.03
N LEU A 33 4.50 5.10 3.68
CA LEU A 33 5.21 6.36 3.47
C LEU A 33 5.74 6.45 2.03
N GLY A 34 5.72 7.65 1.44
CA GLY A 34 5.90 7.88 0.02
C GLY A 34 5.53 9.33 -0.37
N PRO A 35 5.88 9.83 -1.56
CA PRO A 35 5.63 11.21 -1.99
C PRO A 35 4.13 11.54 -2.11
N ASN A 36 3.77 12.83 -2.14
CA ASN A 36 2.38 13.28 -2.29
C ASN A 36 1.75 12.71 -3.57
N GLY A 37 0.59 12.06 -3.45
CA GLY A 37 -0.08 11.36 -4.55
C GLY A 37 0.28 9.88 -4.73
N ALA A 38 1.09 9.28 -3.85
CA ALA A 38 1.42 7.86 -3.86
C ALA A 38 0.35 6.93 -3.24
N GLY A 39 -0.87 7.42 -2.96
CA GLY A 39 -1.97 6.59 -2.42
C GLY A 39 -2.07 6.48 -0.88
N LYS A 40 -1.15 7.08 -0.12
CA LYS A 40 -1.06 6.92 1.36
C LYS A 40 -2.28 7.30 2.20
N THR A 41 -3.12 8.23 1.73
CA THR A 41 -4.18 8.84 2.56
C THR A 41 -5.52 8.09 2.44
N THR A 42 -5.58 7.00 1.67
CA THR A 42 -6.87 6.38 1.29
C THR A 42 -6.85 4.84 1.47
N THR A 43 -6.08 4.32 2.43
CA THR A 43 -6.00 2.88 2.78
C THR A 43 -5.80 2.73 4.27
#